data_AF-A0A2W6AIC2-F1
#
_entry.id   AF-A0A2W6AIC2-F1
#
_cell.length_a   1.000
_cell.length_b   1.000
_cell.length_c   1.000
_cell.angle_alpha   90.00
_cell.angle_beta   90.00
_cell.angle_gamma   90.00
#
_symmetry.space_group_name_H-M   'P 1'
#
loop_
_entity.id
_entity.type
_entity.pdbx_description
1 polymer ?
#
loop_
_entity_poly.entity_id
_entity_poly.type
_entity_poly.pdbx_seq_one_letter_code
_entity_poly.pdbx_strand_id
1 'polypeptide(L)'
;MTTQTQEPSKPKSAYVEEAVQLAVEGRWDDAVEINRFIIDNFGADEGAQNRLGKALTELGRLEEAKIAYDTSLAINPMNPVARKNAVKLESLINTKEALRGGTVKVDLNLFVEEMGKTTTTTLRAAAENVCSKVAPGDIAELRVDGDGIEVDTVRGVRLGSLEPKLARRLLRFVQGGNRYQAGITSCDGSTVKVIVRETYQDAKFAGKPSFPIVRKREAEFRPYSRESLVTRETEAFVPDEEELEEEPAARSATLEMDDEDGMHEVEDEEPEVDFAEDTGDLGAEDTEDEDEER
;
A
#
# COMPACT_ATOMS: atom_id res chain seq x y z
N MET A 1 -29.94 -35.42 -56.57
CA MET A 1 -28.60 -35.15 -56.01
C MET A 1 -28.52 -33.65 -55.77
N THR A 2 -28.37 -33.23 -54.52
CA THR A 2 -28.24 -31.80 -54.19
C THR A 2 -26.77 -31.52 -53.94
N THR A 3 -26.12 -30.85 -54.90
CA THR A 3 -24.75 -30.37 -54.72
C THR A 3 -24.76 -29.23 -53.71
N GLN A 4 -24.37 -29.51 -52.46
CA GLN A 4 -23.90 -28.46 -51.57
C GLN A 4 -22.61 -27.91 -52.18
N THR A 5 -22.69 -26.73 -52.77
CA THR A 5 -21.51 -25.96 -53.16
C THR A 5 -20.76 -25.63 -51.87
N GLN A 6 -19.66 -26.32 -51.61
CA GLN A 6 -18.71 -25.86 -50.60
C GLN A 6 -18.18 -24.51 -51.09
N GLU A 7 -18.45 -23.45 -50.31
CA GLU A 7 -17.82 -22.15 -50.55
C GLU A 7 -16.28 -22.34 -50.48
N PRO A 8 -15.50 -21.65 -51.33
CA PRO A 8 -14.06 -21.75 -51.27
C PRO A 8 -13.60 -21.21 -49.91
N SER A 9 -13.17 -22.11 -49.02
CA SER A 9 -12.73 -21.75 -47.68
C SER A 9 -11.61 -20.72 -47.78
N LYS A 10 -11.81 -19.55 -47.16
CA LYS A 10 -10.79 -18.48 -47.12
C LYS A 10 -9.46 -19.12 -46.64
N PRO A 11 -8.32 -18.81 -47.28
CA PRO A 11 -7.04 -19.33 -46.82
C PRO A 11 -6.74 -18.80 -45.40
N LYS A 12 -5.96 -19.55 -44.61
CA LYS A 12 -5.59 -19.16 -43.25
C LYS A 12 -5.02 -17.73 -43.17
N SER A 13 -4.28 -17.30 -44.19
CA SER A 13 -3.74 -15.93 -44.29
C SER A 13 -4.83 -14.87 -44.29
N ALA A 14 -5.91 -15.05 -45.06
CA ALA A 14 -7.01 -14.09 -45.13
C ALA A 14 -7.72 -13.92 -43.77
N TYR A 15 -7.90 -15.00 -43.01
CA TYR A 15 -8.41 -14.90 -41.64
C TYR A 15 -7.42 -14.20 -40.69
N VAL A 16 -6.11 -14.41 -40.86
CA VAL A 16 -5.07 -13.72 -40.08
C VAL A 16 -5.05 -12.22 -40.39
N GLU A 17 -5.17 -11.85 -41.66
CA GLU A 17 -5.28 -10.46 -42.13
C GLU A 17 -6.56 -9.79 -41.59
N GLU A 18 -7.71 -10.47 -41.67
CA GLU A 18 -8.99 -10.04 -41.12
C GLU A 18 -8.93 -9.83 -39.60
N ALA A 19 -8.31 -10.77 -38.86
CA ALA A 19 -8.09 -10.63 -37.43
C ALA A 19 -7.14 -9.48 -37.04
N VAL A 20 -6.12 -9.19 -37.86
CA VAL A 20 -5.22 -8.06 -37.66
C VAL A 20 -5.92 -6.73 -37.99
N GLN A 21 -6.72 -6.68 -39.05
CA GLN A 21 -7.48 -5.50 -39.42
C GLN A 21 -8.51 -5.11 -38.35
N LEU A 22 -9.28 -6.08 -37.84
CA LEU A 22 -10.21 -5.87 -36.71
C LEU A 22 -9.49 -5.35 -35.45
N ALA A 23 -8.28 -5.86 -35.18
CA ALA A 23 -7.44 -5.38 -34.09
C ALA A 23 -6.87 -3.96 -34.32
N VAL A 24 -6.68 -3.52 -35.56
CA VAL A 24 -6.30 -2.13 -35.91
C VAL A 24 -7.50 -1.19 -35.80
N GLU A 25 -8.71 -1.67 -36.13
CA GLU A 25 -9.98 -0.96 -35.97
C GLU A 25 -10.46 -0.85 -34.50
N GLY A 26 -9.75 -1.48 -33.55
CA GLY A 26 -10.17 -1.54 -32.14
C GLY A 26 -11.37 -2.46 -31.87
N ARG A 27 -11.73 -3.30 -32.84
CA ARG A 27 -12.83 -4.28 -32.77
C ARG A 27 -12.36 -5.57 -32.11
N TRP A 28 -12.03 -5.46 -30.82
CA TRP A 28 -11.35 -6.51 -30.08
C TRP A 28 -12.17 -7.79 -29.90
N ASP A 29 -13.50 -7.69 -29.69
CA ASP A 29 -14.36 -8.89 -29.58
C ASP A 29 -14.43 -9.67 -30.91
N ASP A 30 -14.64 -8.98 -32.05
CA ASP A 30 -14.58 -9.61 -33.37
C ASP A 30 -13.19 -10.26 -33.62
N ALA A 31 -12.11 -9.58 -33.22
CA ALA A 31 -10.76 -10.12 -33.33
C ALA A 31 -10.51 -11.34 -32.42
N VAL A 32 -11.19 -11.45 -31.26
CA VAL A 32 -11.20 -12.66 -30.42
C VAL A 32 -11.89 -13.81 -31.15
N GLU A 33 -13.05 -13.57 -31.77
CA GLU A 33 -13.78 -14.60 -32.51
C GLU A 33 -13.00 -15.13 -33.70
N ILE A 34 -12.42 -14.27 -34.55
CA ILE A 34 -11.63 -14.73 -35.70
C ILE A 34 -10.35 -15.46 -35.27
N ASN A 35 -9.64 -15.03 -34.21
CA ASN A 35 -8.47 -15.78 -33.74
C ASN A 35 -8.85 -17.14 -33.12
N ARG A 36 -9.98 -17.25 -32.41
CA ARG A 36 -10.50 -18.56 -31.96
C ARG A 36 -10.84 -19.46 -33.15
N PHE A 37 -11.57 -18.94 -34.14
CA PHE A 37 -11.87 -19.65 -35.38
C PHE A 37 -10.60 -20.16 -36.09
N ILE A 38 -9.52 -19.38 -36.13
CA ILE A 38 -8.24 -19.81 -36.71
C ILE A 38 -7.66 -21.00 -35.96
N ILE A 39 -7.67 -20.97 -34.63
CA ILE A 39 -7.13 -22.05 -33.77
C ILE A 39 -7.97 -23.33 -33.91
N ASP A 40 -9.30 -23.20 -33.93
CA ASP A 40 -10.22 -24.33 -34.00
C ASP A 40 -10.20 -25.04 -35.37
N ASN A 41 -10.03 -24.29 -36.48
CA ASN A 41 -10.11 -24.83 -37.84
C ASN A 41 -8.74 -25.15 -38.46
N PHE A 42 -7.66 -24.46 -38.07
CA PHE A 42 -6.31 -24.66 -38.61
C PHE A 42 -5.30 -25.18 -37.56
N GLY A 43 -5.76 -25.51 -36.36
CA GLY A 43 -4.96 -26.06 -35.27
C GLY A 43 -4.12 -25.02 -34.50
N ALA A 44 -3.31 -25.51 -33.58
CA ALA A 44 -2.50 -24.70 -32.68
C ALA A 44 -1.55 -23.75 -33.43
N ASP A 45 -1.83 -22.44 -33.39
CA ASP A 45 -1.06 -21.39 -34.06
C ASP A 45 -0.52 -20.38 -33.03
N GLU A 46 0.81 -20.31 -32.92
CA GLU A 46 1.51 -19.44 -31.96
C GLU A 46 1.13 -17.96 -32.13
N GLY A 47 1.02 -17.52 -33.38
CA GLY A 47 0.62 -16.17 -33.75
C GLY A 47 -0.85 -15.88 -33.40
N ALA A 48 -1.76 -16.83 -33.58
CA ALA A 48 -3.18 -16.66 -33.25
C ALA A 48 -3.38 -16.59 -31.74
N GLN A 49 -2.66 -17.42 -30.97
CA GLN A 49 -2.65 -17.32 -29.51
C GLN A 49 -2.10 -15.96 -29.03
N ASN A 50 -1.04 -15.43 -29.67
CA ASN A 50 -0.52 -14.09 -29.38
C ASN A 50 -1.53 -12.96 -29.72
N ARG A 51 -2.18 -13.03 -30.88
CA ARG A 51 -3.22 -12.06 -31.29
C ARG A 51 -4.46 -12.13 -30.39
N LEU A 52 -4.89 -13.33 -30.04
CA LEU A 52 -5.98 -13.61 -29.09
C LEU A 52 -5.66 -13.05 -27.70
N GLY A 53 -4.46 -13.32 -27.18
CA GLY A 53 -3.96 -12.78 -25.91
C GLY A 53 -3.92 -11.25 -25.91
N LYS A 54 -3.55 -10.60 -27.03
CA LYS A 54 -3.64 -9.14 -27.15
C LYS A 54 -5.09 -8.67 -27.07
N ALA A 55 -5.99 -9.17 -27.92
CA ALA A 55 -7.38 -8.72 -27.95
C ALA A 55 -8.09 -8.92 -26.59
N LEU A 56 -7.86 -10.04 -25.91
CA LEU A 56 -8.36 -10.29 -24.56
C LEU A 56 -7.76 -9.34 -23.49
N THR A 57 -6.52 -8.86 -23.70
CA THR A 57 -5.90 -7.86 -22.81
C THR A 57 -6.60 -6.50 -22.94
N GLU A 58 -6.85 -6.04 -24.16
CA GLU A 58 -7.53 -4.75 -24.42
C GLU A 58 -9.00 -4.79 -23.95
N LEU A 59 -9.65 -5.96 -23.98
CA LEU A 59 -10.98 -6.21 -23.39
C LEU A 59 -10.98 -6.32 -21.85
N GLY A 60 -9.82 -6.20 -21.19
CA GLY A 60 -9.71 -6.35 -19.72
C GLY A 60 -9.94 -7.78 -19.19
N ARG A 61 -10.04 -8.77 -20.08
CA ARG A 61 -10.21 -10.22 -19.81
C ARG A 61 -8.85 -10.85 -19.50
N LEU A 62 -8.12 -10.24 -18.57
CA LEU A 62 -6.70 -10.52 -18.27
C LEU A 62 -6.44 -12.01 -17.97
N GLU A 63 -7.38 -12.63 -17.27
CA GLU A 63 -7.36 -14.02 -16.86
C GLU A 63 -7.36 -14.98 -18.08
N GLU A 64 -8.21 -14.73 -19.08
CA GLU A 64 -8.20 -15.46 -20.36
C GLU A 64 -7.00 -15.06 -21.23
N ALA A 65 -6.60 -13.79 -21.20
CA ALA A 65 -5.44 -13.29 -21.93
C ALA A 65 -4.14 -14.00 -21.50
N LYS A 66 -3.97 -14.24 -20.19
CA LYS A 66 -2.82 -14.97 -19.66
C LYS A 66 -2.78 -16.40 -20.21
N ILE A 67 -3.92 -17.10 -20.22
CA ILE A 67 -4.03 -18.47 -20.77
C ILE A 67 -3.65 -18.51 -22.26
N ALA A 68 -4.05 -17.51 -23.05
CA ALA A 68 -3.65 -17.41 -24.46
C ALA A 68 -2.12 -17.21 -24.62
N TYR A 69 -1.49 -16.36 -23.81
CA TYR A 69 -0.02 -16.22 -23.84
C TYR A 69 0.72 -17.43 -23.26
N ASP A 70 0.19 -18.10 -22.22
CA ASP A 70 0.76 -19.33 -21.66
C ASP A 70 0.72 -20.47 -22.70
N THR A 71 -0.37 -20.60 -23.47
CA THR A 71 -0.46 -21.57 -24.58
C THR A 71 0.40 -21.20 -25.78
N SER A 72 0.57 -19.91 -26.08
CA SER A 72 1.58 -19.44 -27.05
C SER A 72 3.00 -19.85 -26.64
N LEU A 73 3.35 -19.70 -25.35
CA LEU A 73 4.63 -20.14 -24.78
C LEU A 73 4.79 -21.66 -24.74
N ALA A 74 3.70 -22.42 -24.62
CA ALA A 74 3.74 -23.88 -24.72
C ALA A 74 4.07 -24.36 -26.15
N ILE A 75 3.71 -23.57 -27.18
CA ILE A 75 4.08 -23.84 -28.58
C ILE A 75 5.51 -23.33 -28.86
N ASN A 76 5.85 -22.12 -28.41
CA ASN A 76 7.16 -21.49 -28.59
C ASN A 76 7.65 -20.87 -27.26
N PRO A 77 8.42 -21.62 -26.44
CA PRO A 77 8.93 -21.12 -25.16
C PRO A 77 9.84 -19.89 -25.27
N MET A 78 10.37 -19.61 -26.47
CA MET A 78 11.31 -18.54 -26.73
C MET A 78 10.69 -17.27 -27.32
N ASN A 79 9.36 -17.22 -27.48
CA ASN A 79 8.68 -15.99 -27.92
C ASN A 79 8.80 -14.88 -26.84
N PRO A 80 9.49 -13.75 -27.14
CA PRO A 80 9.74 -12.71 -26.14
C PRO A 80 8.50 -11.84 -25.87
N VAL A 81 7.60 -11.72 -26.85
CA VAL A 81 6.36 -10.93 -26.73
C VAL A 81 5.38 -11.64 -25.79
N ALA A 82 5.17 -12.94 -26.01
CA ALA A 82 4.34 -13.77 -25.14
C ALA A 82 4.86 -13.77 -23.70
N ARG A 83 6.17 -13.96 -23.51
CA ARG A 83 6.81 -13.94 -22.18
C ARG A 83 6.63 -12.59 -21.46
N LYS A 84 6.90 -11.48 -22.16
CA LYS A 84 6.73 -10.12 -21.60
C LYS A 84 5.28 -9.82 -21.23
N ASN A 85 4.33 -10.24 -22.06
CA ASN A 85 2.91 -10.00 -21.83
C ASN A 85 2.34 -10.91 -20.73
N ALA A 86 2.75 -12.17 -20.63
CA ALA A 86 2.35 -13.08 -19.54
C ALA A 86 2.78 -12.53 -18.16
N VAL A 87 4.03 -12.08 -18.01
CA VAL A 87 4.53 -11.47 -16.77
C VAL A 87 3.82 -10.15 -16.44
N LYS A 88 3.53 -9.31 -17.45
CA LYS A 88 2.72 -8.09 -17.27
C LYS A 88 1.29 -8.43 -16.79
N LEU A 89 0.66 -9.45 -17.38
CA LEU A 89 -0.69 -9.86 -17.01
C LEU A 89 -0.73 -10.49 -15.62
N GLU A 90 0.28 -11.26 -15.23
CA GLU A 90 0.39 -11.82 -13.88
C GLU A 90 0.44 -10.72 -12.80
N SER A 91 1.23 -9.65 -12.99
CA SER A 91 1.24 -8.53 -12.05
C SER A 91 -0.08 -7.74 -12.04
N LEU A 92 -0.76 -7.61 -13.18
CA LEU A 92 -2.08 -6.98 -13.28
C LEU A 92 -3.20 -7.85 -12.69
N ILE A 93 -3.12 -9.18 -12.77
CA ILE A 93 -4.06 -10.10 -12.12
C ILE A 93 -3.83 -10.08 -10.61
N ASN A 94 -2.58 -10.18 -10.14
CA ASN A 94 -2.26 -10.15 -8.71
C ASN A 94 -2.69 -8.83 -8.05
N THR A 95 -2.53 -7.69 -8.73
CA THR A 95 -3.08 -6.41 -8.24
C THR A 95 -4.61 -6.35 -8.32
N LYS A 96 -5.24 -6.87 -9.39
CA LYS A 96 -6.70 -7.01 -9.51
C LYS A 96 -7.30 -7.93 -8.42
N GLU A 97 -6.57 -8.95 -7.94
CA GLU A 97 -6.99 -9.84 -6.85
C GLU A 97 -6.69 -9.28 -5.45
N ALA A 98 -5.62 -8.49 -5.30
CA ALA A 98 -5.42 -7.66 -4.12
C ALA A 98 -6.62 -6.72 -3.94
N LEU A 99 -6.99 -5.99 -5.01
CA LEU A 99 -8.10 -5.03 -5.07
C LEU A 99 -9.49 -5.68 -5.00
N ARG A 100 -9.74 -6.82 -5.67
CA ARG A 100 -11.02 -7.56 -5.55
C ARG A 100 -11.24 -8.14 -4.16
N GLY A 101 -10.18 -8.42 -3.40
CA GLY A 101 -10.31 -8.72 -1.97
C GLY A 101 -10.90 -7.55 -1.16
N GLY A 102 -10.80 -6.32 -1.67
CA GLY A 102 -11.37 -5.10 -1.12
C GLY A 102 -12.82 -4.82 -1.52
N THR A 103 -13.64 -5.84 -1.81
CA THR A 103 -15.12 -5.71 -1.73
C THR A 103 -15.69 -6.21 -0.41
N VAL A 104 -14.87 -6.29 0.63
CA VAL A 104 -15.33 -6.10 2.00
C VAL A 104 -16.03 -4.73 2.03
N LYS A 105 -17.34 -4.71 2.28
CA LYS A 105 -18.08 -3.45 2.36
C LYS A 105 -17.47 -2.62 3.49
N VAL A 106 -16.91 -1.47 3.15
CA VAL A 106 -16.43 -0.51 4.15
C VAL A 106 -17.64 -0.02 4.93
N ASP A 107 -17.90 -0.65 6.07
CA ASP A 107 -18.84 -0.16 7.06
C ASP A 107 -18.31 1.18 7.56
N LEU A 108 -18.77 2.28 6.96
CA LEU A 108 -18.33 3.64 7.30
C LEU A 108 -18.51 3.92 8.81
N ASN A 109 -19.53 3.27 9.41
CA ASN A 109 -19.80 3.21 10.83
C ASN A 109 -18.65 2.65 11.70
N LEU A 110 -17.80 1.78 11.17
CA LEU A 110 -16.64 1.20 11.87
C LEU A 110 -15.57 2.26 12.17
N PHE A 111 -15.48 3.29 11.32
CA PHE A 111 -14.51 4.38 11.39
C PHE A 111 -15.04 5.63 12.12
N VAL A 112 -16.26 5.60 12.66
CA VAL A 112 -16.83 6.69 13.47
C VAL A 112 -16.34 6.57 14.91
N GLU A 113 -15.52 7.53 15.36
CA GLU A 113 -14.97 7.54 16.73
C GLU A 113 -16.04 7.89 17.80
N GLU A 114 -16.78 6.89 18.29
CA GLU A 114 -17.72 7.01 19.40
C GLU A 114 -17.02 6.86 20.77
N MET A 115 -17.03 7.92 21.58
CA MET A 115 -16.44 7.92 22.93
C MET A 115 -16.88 6.73 23.79
N GLY A 116 -15.90 5.90 24.21
CA GLY A 116 -16.12 4.74 25.07
C GLY A 116 -16.56 3.46 24.35
N LYS A 117 -16.92 3.53 23.06
CA LYS A 117 -17.25 2.38 22.18
C LYS A 117 -16.21 2.11 21.09
N THR A 118 -15.37 3.07 20.76
CA THR A 118 -14.21 2.89 19.86
C THR A 118 -12.89 3.21 20.53
N THR A 119 -11.81 2.61 20.03
CA THR A 119 -10.44 3.09 20.27
C THR A 119 -9.55 2.82 19.07
N THR A 120 -8.62 3.72 18.80
CA THR A 120 -7.61 3.59 17.74
C THR A 120 -6.28 3.21 18.39
N THR A 121 -5.64 2.13 17.94
CA THR A 121 -4.48 1.50 18.59
C THR A 121 -3.51 0.90 17.58
N THR A 122 -2.23 0.79 17.95
CA THR A 122 -1.18 0.22 17.08
C THR A 122 -0.95 -1.25 17.43
N LEU A 123 -0.90 -2.12 16.42
CA LEU A 123 -0.61 -3.54 16.61
C LEU A 123 0.86 -3.78 16.97
N ARG A 124 1.09 -4.75 17.86
CA ARG A 124 2.41 -5.25 18.23
C ARG A 124 2.72 -6.53 17.47
N ALA A 125 3.96 -6.64 16.97
CA ALA A 125 4.45 -7.78 16.18
C ALA A 125 3.58 -8.04 14.93
N ALA A 126 3.48 -7.04 14.06
CA ALA A 126 2.97 -7.27 12.71
C ALA A 126 3.94 -8.16 11.92
N ALA A 127 3.40 -9.04 11.08
CA ALA A 127 4.21 -9.90 10.24
C ALA A 127 4.88 -9.12 9.09
N GLU A 128 5.99 -9.66 8.58
CA GLU A 128 6.70 -9.05 7.45
C GLU A 128 5.79 -9.01 6.20
N ASN A 129 5.81 -7.88 5.50
CA ASN A 129 5.03 -7.62 4.28
C ASN A 129 3.49 -7.64 4.46
N VAL A 130 2.96 -7.34 5.66
CA VAL A 130 1.51 -7.16 5.89
C VAL A 130 0.92 -6.06 5.01
N CYS A 131 1.54 -4.88 4.93
CA CYS A 131 1.04 -3.77 4.13
C CYS A 131 1.08 -4.00 2.61
N SER A 132 1.71 -5.08 2.14
CA SER A 132 1.67 -5.52 0.74
C SER A 132 0.44 -6.39 0.41
N LYS A 133 -0.30 -6.85 1.43
CA LYS A 133 -1.42 -7.81 1.30
C LYS A 133 -2.77 -7.25 1.74
N VAL A 134 -2.78 -6.09 2.40
CA VAL A 134 -3.93 -5.56 3.14
C VAL A 134 -3.97 -4.04 3.02
N ALA A 135 -5.16 -3.47 2.79
CA ALA A 135 -5.36 -2.04 2.57
C ALA A 135 -5.90 -1.31 3.82
N PRO A 136 -5.59 0.00 4.00
CA PRO A 136 -6.38 0.86 4.87
C PRO A 136 -7.85 0.85 4.43
N GLY A 137 -8.76 0.63 5.38
CA GLY A 137 -10.18 0.38 5.13
C GLY A 137 -10.62 -1.09 5.27
N ASP A 138 -9.70 -2.07 5.19
CA ASP A 138 -10.04 -3.49 5.36
C ASP A 138 -10.54 -3.81 6.78
N ILE A 139 -11.53 -4.71 6.87
CA ILE A 139 -12.09 -5.20 8.13
C ILE A 139 -11.27 -6.39 8.65
N ALA A 140 -11.04 -6.40 9.96
CA ALA A 140 -10.38 -7.48 10.67
C ALA A 140 -11.20 -7.98 11.86
N GLU A 141 -11.00 -9.25 12.19
CA GLU A 141 -11.64 -9.94 13.31
C GLU A 141 -10.66 -10.06 14.49
N LEU A 142 -11.23 -10.19 15.69
CA LEU A 142 -10.52 -10.15 16.95
C LEU A 142 -10.52 -11.55 17.57
N ARG A 143 -9.38 -12.24 17.48
CA ARG A 143 -9.19 -13.60 17.95
C ARG A 143 -8.59 -13.60 19.35
N VAL A 144 -9.28 -14.21 20.31
CA VAL A 144 -8.72 -14.44 21.65
C VAL A 144 -7.65 -15.53 21.56
N ASP A 145 -6.46 -15.23 22.10
CA ASP A 145 -5.38 -16.20 22.28
C ASP A 145 -4.76 -16.05 23.68
N GLY A 146 -5.04 -17.02 24.56
CA GLY A 146 -4.63 -16.99 25.97
C GLY A 146 -5.12 -15.73 26.72
N ASP A 147 -4.15 -14.91 27.16
CA ASP A 147 -4.37 -13.61 27.84
C ASP A 147 -4.28 -12.40 26.85
N GLY A 148 -4.08 -12.70 25.56
CA GLY A 148 -3.96 -11.76 24.46
C GLY A 148 -5.17 -11.74 23.53
N ILE A 149 -5.14 -10.80 22.59
CA ILE A 149 -6.05 -10.75 21.44
C ILE A 149 -5.19 -10.49 20.20
N GLU A 150 -5.24 -11.44 19.27
CA GLU A 150 -4.68 -11.32 17.92
C GLU A 150 -5.72 -10.68 16.99
N VAL A 151 -5.22 -10.05 15.93
CA VAL A 151 -6.05 -9.41 14.91
C VAL A 151 -5.74 -10.06 13.57
N ASP A 152 -6.71 -10.81 13.05
CA ASP A 152 -6.63 -11.53 11.77
C ASP A 152 -7.61 -10.86 10.79
N THR A 153 -7.20 -10.63 9.54
CA THR A 153 -8.14 -10.14 8.49
C THR A 153 -9.19 -11.20 8.16
N VAL A 154 -10.32 -10.79 7.57
CA VAL A 154 -11.31 -11.73 6.98
C VAL A 154 -10.72 -12.62 5.86
N ARG A 155 -9.51 -12.29 5.35
CA ARG A 155 -8.73 -13.08 4.38
C ARG A 155 -7.81 -14.12 5.06
N GLY A 156 -7.82 -14.24 6.39
CA GLY A 156 -6.93 -15.12 7.16
C GLY A 156 -5.48 -14.62 7.29
N VAL A 157 -5.16 -13.40 6.82
CA VAL A 157 -3.84 -12.78 7.00
C VAL A 157 -3.77 -12.17 8.40
N ARG A 158 -2.84 -12.66 9.22
CA ARG A 158 -2.55 -12.15 10.57
C ARG A 158 -1.87 -10.78 10.52
N LEU A 159 -2.43 -9.81 11.24
CA LEU A 159 -1.94 -8.43 11.31
C LEU A 159 -1.03 -8.17 12.52
N GLY A 160 -1.18 -8.95 13.60
CA GLY A 160 -0.44 -8.79 14.85
C GLY A 160 -1.34 -8.90 16.09
N SER A 161 -0.87 -8.37 17.21
CA SER A 161 -1.53 -8.43 18.52
C SER A 161 -1.91 -7.05 19.08
N LEU A 162 -3.02 -6.95 19.82
CA LEU A 162 -3.40 -5.72 20.53
C LEU A 162 -2.47 -5.41 21.72
N GLU A 163 -2.43 -4.15 22.17
CA GLU A 163 -1.68 -3.78 23.38
C GLU A 163 -2.12 -4.64 24.59
N PRO A 164 -1.21 -5.26 25.36
CA PRO A 164 -1.56 -6.11 26.50
C PRO A 164 -2.40 -5.45 27.60
N LYS A 165 -2.48 -4.12 27.68
CA LYS A 165 -3.43 -3.43 28.59
C LYS A 165 -4.85 -3.43 28.03
N LEU A 166 -5.00 -3.25 26.72
CA LEU A 166 -6.28 -3.25 26.01
C LEU A 166 -6.83 -4.69 25.87
N ALA A 167 -5.99 -5.64 25.46
CA ALA A 167 -6.36 -7.05 25.30
C ALA A 167 -7.00 -7.62 26.58
N ARG A 168 -6.33 -7.52 27.73
CA ARG A 168 -6.84 -7.98 29.05
C ARG A 168 -8.05 -7.20 29.57
N ARG A 169 -8.34 -6.02 29.02
CA ARG A 169 -9.60 -5.29 29.28
C ARG A 169 -10.72 -5.88 28.43
N LEU A 170 -10.53 -5.96 27.11
CA LEU A 170 -11.49 -6.52 26.16
C LEU A 170 -11.83 -7.98 26.44
N LEU A 171 -10.85 -8.81 26.80
CA LEU A 171 -11.02 -10.23 27.12
C LEU A 171 -12.13 -10.47 28.17
N ARG A 172 -12.17 -9.66 29.22
CA ARG A 172 -13.20 -9.72 30.28
C ARG A 172 -14.60 -9.32 29.81
N PHE A 173 -14.69 -8.45 28.81
CA PHE A 173 -15.97 -8.07 28.20
C PHE A 173 -16.43 -9.11 27.16
N VAL A 174 -15.52 -9.64 26.33
CA VAL A 174 -15.78 -10.74 25.39
C VAL A 174 -16.31 -11.97 26.14
N GLN A 175 -15.64 -12.37 27.23
CA GLN A 175 -16.06 -13.49 28.09
C GLN A 175 -17.48 -13.29 28.69
N GLY A 176 -17.93 -12.05 28.88
CA GLY A 176 -19.28 -11.76 29.40
C GLY A 176 -20.36 -11.58 28.33
N GLY A 177 -19.99 -11.52 27.04
CA GLY A 177 -20.92 -11.51 25.90
C GLY A 177 -20.72 -10.37 24.88
N ASN A 178 -19.87 -9.37 25.14
CA ASN A 178 -19.67 -8.26 24.22
C ASN A 178 -18.97 -8.70 22.93
N ARG A 179 -19.30 -8.05 21.80
CA ARG A 179 -18.65 -8.30 20.50
C ARG A 179 -17.97 -7.04 19.99
N TYR A 180 -16.87 -7.25 19.29
CA TYR A 180 -16.01 -6.21 18.74
C TYR A 180 -15.66 -6.53 17.29
N GLN A 181 -15.38 -5.48 16.53
CA GLN A 181 -14.92 -5.53 15.15
C GLN A 181 -13.72 -4.59 15.03
N ALA A 182 -12.72 -4.95 14.23
CA ALA A 182 -11.58 -4.08 13.93
C ALA A 182 -11.61 -3.62 12.47
N GLY A 183 -11.08 -2.45 12.20
CA GLY A 183 -10.83 -1.91 10.86
C GLY A 183 -9.44 -1.30 10.80
N ILE A 184 -8.77 -1.40 9.65
CA ILE A 184 -7.39 -0.90 9.50
C ILE A 184 -7.41 0.57 9.11
N THR A 185 -6.75 1.41 9.92
CA THR A 185 -6.73 2.87 9.75
C THR A 185 -5.51 3.34 8.96
N SER A 186 -4.33 2.78 9.22
CA SER A 186 -3.12 2.98 8.39
C SER A 186 -2.20 1.76 8.47
N CYS A 187 -1.39 1.56 7.43
CA CYS A 187 -0.41 0.49 7.35
C CYS A 187 0.92 1.07 6.86
N ASP A 188 1.77 1.44 7.80
CA ASP A 188 2.99 2.21 7.56
C ASP A 188 4.19 1.25 7.70
N GLY A 189 4.46 0.51 6.61
CA GLY A 189 5.56 -0.45 6.48
C GLY A 189 5.40 -1.70 7.34
N SER A 190 5.90 -1.63 8.58
CA SER A 190 5.77 -2.67 9.61
C SER A 190 4.85 -2.26 10.78
N THR A 191 4.32 -1.03 10.76
CA THR A 191 3.43 -0.54 11.82
C THR A 191 2.00 -0.43 11.31
N VAL A 192 1.08 -1.18 11.95
CA VAL A 192 -0.33 -1.23 11.57
C VAL A 192 -1.17 -0.56 12.64
N LYS A 193 -1.94 0.46 12.27
CA LYS A 193 -2.93 1.11 13.15
C LYS A 193 -4.31 0.56 12.85
N VAL A 194 -5.03 0.13 13.88
CA VAL A 194 -6.41 -0.35 13.77
C VAL A 194 -7.34 0.47 14.66
N ILE A 195 -8.54 0.73 14.18
CA ILE A 195 -9.67 1.12 15.02
C ILE A 195 -10.42 -0.14 15.45
N VAL A 196 -10.76 -0.23 16.74
CA VAL A 196 -11.57 -1.31 17.31
C VAL A 196 -12.88 -0.71 17.82
N ARG A 197 -14.01 -1.26 17.38
CA ARG A 197 -15.36 -0.81 17.76
C ARG A 197 -16.15 -1.91 18.46
N GLU A 198 -16.89 -1.55 19.50
CA GLU A 198 -17.91 -2.38 20.14
C GLU A 198 -19.15 -2.47 19.24
N THR A 199 -19.42 -3.65 18.69
CA THR A 199 -20.58 -3.90 17.81
C THR A 199 -21.78 -4.46 18.58
N TYR A 200 -21.55 -5.04 19.76
CA TYR A 200 -22.61 -5.51 20.66
C TYR A 200 -22.21 -5.39 22.13
N GLN A 201 -23.09 -4.80 22.94
CA GLN A 201 -22.96 -4.71 24.39
C GLN A 201 -23.97 -5.66 25.05
N ASP A 202 -23.50 -6.58 25.89
CA ASP A 202 -24.36 -7.42 26.72
C ASP A 202 -24.95 -6.61 27.90
N ALA A 203 -26.18 -6.92 28.31
CA ALA A 203 -26.88 -6.23 29.38
C ALA A 203 -26.10 -6.18 30.72
N LYS A 204 -25.22 -7.16 30.99
CA LYS A 204 -24.33 -7.19 32.18
C LYS A 204 -23.35 -6.01 32.24
N PHE A 205 -23.06 -5.40 31.09
CA PHE A 205 -22.14 -4.27 30.95
C PHE A 205 -22.80 -2.98 30.46
N ALA A 206 -24.14 -2.93 30.43
CA ALA A 206 -24.88 -1.71 30.11
C ALA A 206 -24.37 -0.51 30.93
N GLY A 207 -23.93 0.56 30.24
CA GLY A 207 -23.38 1.76 30.86
C GLY A 207 -21.92 1.68 31.33
N LYS A 208 -21.22 0.54 31.15
CA LYS A 208 -19.78 0.42 31.39
C LYS A 208 -19.04 0.42 30.04
N PRO A 209 -18.36 1.51 29.65
CA PRO A 209 -17.69 1.58 28.35
C PRO A 209 -16.55 0.56 28.25
N SER A 210 -16.49 -0.19 27.15
CA SER A 210 -15.42 -1.16 26.90
C SER A 210 -14.05 -0.51 26.84
N PHE A 211 -13.98 0.74 26.37
CA PHE A 211 -12.75 1.49 26.19
C PHE A 211 -12.58 2.57 27.28
N PRO A 212 -11.33 2.92 27.66
CA PRO A 212 -11.10 4.05 28.54
C PRO A 212 -11.55 5.34 27.85
N ILE A 213 -12.47 6.09 28.46
CA ILE A 213 -12.81 7.44 27.99
C ILE A 213 -11.64 8.35 28.38
N VAL A 214 -10.59 8.33 27.55
CA VAL A 214 -9.58 9.38 27.55
C VAL A 214 -10.29 10.62 27.03
N ARG A 215 -10.82 11.42 27.97
CA ARG A 215 -11.03 12.83 27.70
C ARG A 215 -9.64 13.38 27.33
N LYS A 216 -9.36 13.49 26.03
CA LYS A 216 -8.49 14.56 25.58
C LYS A 216 -9.08 15.81 26.23
N ARG A 217 -8.37 16.35 27.23
CA ARG A 217 -8.25 17.79 27.27
C ARG A 217 -7.64 18.12 25.91
N GLU A 218 -8.48 18.53 24.98
CA GLU A 218 -8.06 19.60 24.08
C GLU A 218 -7.35 20.59 24.99
N ALA A 219 -6.08 20.89 24.69
CA ALA A 219 -5.43 21.95 25.41
C ALA A 219 -6.28 23.18 25.13
N GLU A 220 -7.05 23.63 26.13
CA GLU A 220 -7.77 24.90 26.06
C GLU A 220 -6.73 25.88 25.56
N PHE A 221 -6.88 26.34 24.33
CA PHE A 221 -5.88 27.18 23.69
C PHE A 221 -6.08 28.59 24.24
N ARG A 222 -5.84 28.72 25.54
CA ARG A 222 -5.92 29.94 26.33
C ARG A 222 -4.89 30.86 25.70
N PRO A 223 -5.31 31.85 24.91
CA PRO A 223 -4.39 32.76 24.28
C PRO A 223 -4.00 33.73 25.39
N TYR A 224 -3.01 33.33 26.20
CA TYR A 224 -2.45 34.16 27.25
C TYR A 224 -1.62 35.27 26.60
N SER A 225 -2.35 36.24 26.04
CA SER A 225 -1.88 37.62 25.92
C SER A 225 -1.26 38.00 27.26
N ARG A 226 0.03 38.30 27.25
CA ARG A 226 0.74 38.78 28.45
C ARG A 226 0.25 40.18 28.81
N GLU A 227 -0.83 40.26 29.59
CA GLU A 227 -1.31 41.52 30.19
C GLU A 227 -0.29 42.17 31.14
N SER A 228 0.80 41.45 31.46
CA SER A 228 2.05 41.92 32.12
C SER A 228 2.75 43.13 31.47
N LEU A 229 2.19 43.72 30.40
CA LEU A 229 2.65 44.95 29.75
C LEU A 229 1.59 46.08 29.71
N VAL A 230 0.42 45.89 30.33
CA VAL A 230 -0.70 46.86 30.29
C VAL A 230 -1.12 47.32 31.68
N THR A 231 -0.19 47.93 32.41
CA THR A 231 -0.42 49.21 33.12
C THR A 231 0.91 49.75 33.62
N ARG A 232 1.04 51.08 33.69
CA ARG A 232 2.24 51.78 34.09
C ARG A 232 1.84 52.88 35.07
N GLU A 233 2.54 52.93 36.21
CA GLU A 233 2.54 54.02 37.20
C GLU A 233 1.18 54.37 37.85
N THR A 234 0.98 53.94 39.11
CA THR A 234 0.43 54.79 40.18
C THR A 234 0.75 54.20 41.56
N GLU A 235 1.05 55.06 42.54
CA GLU A 235 1.44 54.68 43.90
C GLU A 235 0.21 54.50 44.82
N ALA A 236 0.22 53.48 45.67
CA ALA A 236 -0.61 53.37 46.88
C ALA A 236 0.12 52.48 47.91
N PHE A 237 -0.10 52.73 49.20
CA PHE A 237 0.85 52.34 50.26
C PHE A 237 0.16 51.68 51.47
N VAL A 238 0.42 50.38 51.68
CA VAL A 238 0.48 49.67 52.99
C VAL A 238 -0.85 49.55 53.78
N PRO A 239 -1.06 48.58 54.71
CA PRO A 239 -0.38 47.28 54.98
C PRO A 239 -1.22 46.10 54.39
N ASP A 240 -1.42 44.87 54.90
CA ASP A 240 -1.03 44.00 56.06
C ASP A 240 -1.25 42.51 55.61
N GLU A 241 -0.94 41.40 56.30
CA GLU A 241 -0.42 41.06 57.65
C GLU A 241 0.45 39.76 57.55
N GLU A 242 1.08 39.35 58.65
CA GLU A 242 1.96 38.17 58.90
C GLU A 242 1.39 36.79 58.44
N GLU A 243 2.10 35.65 58.29
CA GLU A 243 3.37 35.07 58.79
C GLU A 243 4.01 34.22 57.65
N LEU A 244 5.23 33.64 57.61
CA LEU A 244 6.42 33.49 58.50
C LEU A 244 7.64 33.22 57.55
N GLU A 245 8.82 32.83 58.06
CA GLU A 245 10.07 32.55 57.33
C GLU A 245 10.68 31.18 57.72
N GLU A 246 11.55 30.60 56.87
CA GLU A 246 12.95 30.27 57.22
C GLU A 246 13.75 29.68 56.03
N GLU A 247 14.78 30.42 55.61
CA GLU A 247 15.93 30.04 54.78
C GLU A 247 17.16 30.50 55.60
N PRO A 248 18.34 29.84 55.54
CA PRO A 248 19.26 30.25 54.48
C PRO A 248 20.26 29.19 53.95
N ALA A 249 20.35 29.16 52.63
CA ALA A 249 21.55 29.13 51.79
C ALA A 249 22.94 28.83 52.39
N ALA A 250 23.68 27.97 51.68
CA ALA A 250 25.13 28.12 51.51
C ALA A 250 25.53 27.82 50.06
N ARG A 251 26.31 28.72 49.43
CA ARG A 251 26.89 28.55 48.09
C ARG A 251 28.34 28.12 48.20
N SER A 252 28.80 27.24 47.30
CA SER A 252 30.22 27.17 46.91
C SER A 252 30.30 26.95 45.40
N ALA A 253 30.88 27.92 44.69
CA ALA A 253 31.18 27.80 43.27
C ALA A 253 32.67 27.48 43.08
N THR A 254 32.99 26.70 42.06
CA THR A 254 34.35 26.50 41.55
C THR A 254 34.31 26.64 40.03
N LEU A 255 35.09 27.58 39.51
CA LEU A 255 35.25 27.89 38.08
C LEU A 255 36.71 27.66 37.70
N GLU A 256 36.98 26.60 36.96
CA GLU A 256 38.14 26.41 36.06
C GLU A 256 37.54 25.61 34.88
N MET A 257 37.44 26.16 33.65
CA MET A 257 38.48 26.53 32.69
C MET A 257 39.06 25.28 31.97
N ASP A 258 38.83 25.06 30.66
CA ASP A 258 38.02 25.85 29.70
C ASP A 258 36.86 25.05 29.03
N ASP A 259 36.82 24.58 27.78
CA ASP A 259 37.83 24.46 26.70
C ASP A 259 37.26 25.01 25.35
N GLU A 260 38.04 24.97 24.27
CA GLU A 260 37.67 25.36 22.88
C GLU A 260 36.58 24.41 22.30
N ASP A 261 35.72 24.74 21.31
CA ASP A 261 35.56 25.88 20.38
C ASP A 261 34.04 26.00 20.04
N GLY A 262 33.46 26.98 19.34
CA GLY A 262 33.98 27.98 18.39
C GLY A 262 32.95 28.14 17.26
N MET A 263 32.03 29.12 17.39
CA MET A 263 30.88 29.31 16.50
C MET A 263 31.23 29.91 15.11
N HIS A 264 30.38 29.62 14.11
CA HIS A 264 30.02 30.52 12.98
C HIS A 264 31.14 30.88 11.96
N GLU A 265 30.90 31.31 10.71
CA GLU A 265 29.74 31.31 9.80
C GLU A 265 30.27 31.50 8.34
N VAL A 266 29.48 31.15 7.32
CA VAL A 266 29.67 31.47 5.87
C VAL A 266 31.04 31.01 5.24
N GLU A 267 31.33 31.11 3.94
CA GLU A 267 30.62 31.66 2.76
C GLU A 267 30.88 30.79 1.50
N ASP A 268 30.47 31.26 0.31
CA ASP A 268 30.40 30.52 -0.95
C ASP A 268 31.74 30.01 -1.55
N GLU A 269 31.69 28.90 -2.30
CA GLU A 269 32.35 28.79 -3.63
C GLU A 269 31.83 27.56 -4.43
N GLU A 270 31.56 27.75 -5.73
CA GLU A 270 31.24 26.68 -6.68
C GLU A 270 32.52 26.12 -7.33
N PRO A 271 32.58 24.82 -7.66
CA PRO A 271 33.47 24.32 -8.72
C PRO A 271 32.68 24.09 -10.02
N GLU A 272 33.02 24.85 -11.07
CA GLU A 272 32.59 24.57 -12.44
C GLU A 272 33.03 23.15 -12.86
N VAL A 273 32.15 22.41 -13.55
CA VAL A 273 32.50 21.11 -14.15
C VAL A 273 32.48 21.26 -15.66
N ASP A 274 33.66 21.47 -16.23
CA ASP A 274 33.85 21.70 -17.67
C ASP A 274 33.43 20.48 -18.51
N PHE A 275 32.87 20.74 -19.68
CA PHE A 275 32.34 19.75 -20.63
C PHE A 275 32.94 20.00 -22.03
N ALA A 276 34.22 19.64 -22.19
CA ALA A 276 34.96 19.80 -23.44
C ALA A 276 35.68 18.52 -23.86
N GLU A 277 35.45 18.15 -25.13
CA GLU A 277 36.39 17.49 -26.06
C GLU A 277 37.19 16.26 -25.59
N ASP A 278 36.65 15.07 -25.91
CA ASP A 278 37.45 14.07 -26.65
C ASP A 278 36.63 13.58 -27.86
N THR A 279 36.98 14.08 -29.05
CA THR A 279 36.31 13.73 -30.31
C THR A 279 37.29 13.21 -31.35
N GLY A 280 37.65 11.94 -31.19
CA GLY A 280 37.92 11.03 -32.29
C GLY A 280 39.34 11.05 -32.88
N ASP A 281 39.91 9.86 -32.97
CA ASP A 281 40.85 9.50 -34.02
C ASP A 281 40.24 8.37 -34.87
N LEU A 282 40.50 8.40 -36.17
CA LEU A 282 40.04 7.42 -37.17
C LEU A 282 41.25 6.94 -37.99
N GLY A 283 42.13 6.18 -37.34
CA GLY A 283 43.20 5.44 -37.98
C GLY A 283 42.74 4.04 -38.39
N ALA A 284 42.60 3.80 -39.70
CA ALA A 284 42.47 2.46 -40.26
C ALA A 284 43.85 1.90 -40.64
N GLU A 285 44.01 0.57 -40.62
CA GLU A 285 44.67 -0.16 -41.71
C GLU A 285 44.35 -1.67 -41.63
N ASP A 286 44.45 -2.34 -42.77
CA ASP A 286 43.95 -3.69 -42.99
C ASP A 286 44.82 -4.79 -42.39
N THR A 287 44.23 -5.96 -42.17
CA THR A 287 44.86 -7.21 -42.66
C THR A 287 43.79 -8.26 -42.93
N GLU A 288 43.71 -8.71 -44.18
CA GLU A 288 43.02 -9.93 -44.59
C GLU A 288 43.88 -11.14 -44.20
N ASP A 289 43.26 -12.24 -43.78
CA ASP A 289 43.81 -13.60 -43.89
C ASP A 289 42.61 -14.57 -43.90
N GLU A 290 42.32 -15.15 -45.07
CA GLU A 290 41.32 -16.22 -45.22
C GLU A 290 41.91 -17.60 -44.86
N ASP A 291 41.04 -18.60 -44.73
CA ASP A 291 41.37 -19.98 -44.35
C ASP A 291 42.42 -20.65 -45.26
N GLU A 292 43.19 -21.62 -44.71
CA GLU A 292 42.97 -23.04 -45.08
C GLU A 292 43.67 -24.06 -44.17
N GLU A 293 43.22 -25.31 -44.25
CA GLU A 293 43.94 -26.48 -43.73
C GLU A 293 44.97 -27.00 -44.77
N ARG A 294 46.19 -27.35 -44.29
CA ARG A 294 47.27 -28.15 -44.94
C ARG A 294 48.45 -27.42 -45.62
#